data_AF-A0AAN4ZQ76-F1
#
_entry.id   AF-A0AAN4ZQ76-F1
#
_cell.length_a   1.000
_cell.length_b   1.000
_cell.length_c   1.000
_cell.angle_alpha   90.00
_cell.angle_beta   90.00
_cell.angle_gamma   90.00
#
_symmetry.space_group_name_H-M   'P 1'
#
loop_
_entity.id
_entity.type
_entity.pdbx_description
1 polymer ?
#
loop_
_entity_poly.entity_id
_entity_poly.type
_entity_poly.pdbx_seq_one_letter_code
_entity_poly.pdbx_strand_id
1 'polypeptide(L)'
;SRIMNSSLLVVLLFVAAASAQTWGPWTPAAGATCSDDCGYCGLKLTMTRTCDVPGKCSGVAQMYEECGAKMCRFPKKTCCPGYEKGQLPNGAGFECVAKAIIPLRKRMI
;
A
#
# COMPACT_ATOMS: atom_id res chain seq x y z
N SER A 1 14.20 -17.04 64.44
CA SER A 1 15.06 -17.32 63.27
C SER A 1 14.69 -18.64 62.60
N ARG A 2 13.97 -18.60 61.48
CA ARG A 2 13.89 -19.61 60.41
C ARG A 2 13.57 -18.82 59.13
N ILE A 3 14.60 -18.45 58.38
CA ILE A 3 15.02 -19.15 57.15
C ILE A 3 13.87 -19.19 56.13
N MET A 4 13.89 -18.18 55.26
CA MET A 4 13.73 -18.28 53.80
C MET A 4 12.69 -19.30 53.31
N ASN A 5 11.49 -18.83 52.99
CA ASN A 5 10.65 -19.49 51.99
C ASN A 5 10.49 -18.60 50.76
N SER A 6 11.67 -18.29 50.22
CA SER A 6 11.94 -17.71 48.91
C SER A 6 11.61 -18.72 47.80
N SER A 7 10.38 -19.23 47.80
CA SER A 7 9.95 -20.31 46.89
C SER A 7 8.59 -20.03 46.25
N LEU A 8 7.86 -18.99 46.68
CA LEU A 8 6.50 -18.68 46.17
C LEU A 8 6.44 -17.49 45.20
N LEU A 9 7.53 -16.74 45.01
CA LEU A 9 7.54 -15.56 44.13
C LEU A 9 8.20 -15.79 42.76
N VAL A 10 8.72 -16.98 42.47
CA VAL A 10 9.53 -17.21 41.25
C VAL A 10 8.77 -17.95 40.13
N VAL A 11 7.57 -18.48 40.37
CA VAL A 11 6.89 -19.40 39.40
C VAL A 11 5.64 -18.80 38.74
N LEU A 12 5.56 -17.47 38.61
CA LEU A 12 4.46 -16.81 37.86
C LEU A 12 4.97 -15.89 36.75
N LEU A 13 6.10 -16.21 36.12
CA LEU A 13 6.44 -15.67 34.81
C LEU A 13 5.81 -16.56 33.73
N PHE A 14 4.48 -16.47 33.58
CA PHE A 14 3.84 -16.89 32.34
C PHE A 14 4.27 -15.92 31.24
N VAL A 15 5.39 -16.24 30.58
CA VAL A 15 5.75 -15.60 29.32
C VAL A 15 4.70 -16.04 28.31
N ALA A 16 3.68 -15.20 28.11
CA ALA A 16 2.80 -15.33 26.96
C ALA A 16 3.68 -15.08 25.72
N ALA A 17 4.20 -16.15 25.13
CA ALA A 17 4.82 -16.09 23.82
C ALA A 17 3.74 -15.66 22.83
N ALA A 18 3.68 -14.37 22.50
CA ALA A 18 2.86 -13.88 21.41
C ALA A 18 3.43 -14.47 20.12
N SER A 19 2.88 -15.59 19.66
CA SER A 19 3.17 -16.12 18.33
C SER A 19 2.59 -15.15 17.32
N ALA A 20 3.41 -14.19 16.88
CA ALA A 20 3.06 -13.33 15.76
C ALA A 20 2.78 -14.24 14.55
N GLN A 21 1.53 -14.30 14.13
CA GLN A 21 1.14 -15.13 13.00
C GLN A 21 1.81 -14.55 11.75
N THR A 22 2.40 -15.43 10.97
CA THR A 22 3.12 -15.05 9.77
C THR A 22 2.18 -14.98 8.59
N TRP A 23 2.40 -13.99 7.75
CA TRP A 23 1.74 -13.95 6.45
C TRP A 23 2.27 -15.05 5.54
N GLY A 24 1.37 -15.63 4.74
CA GLY A 24 1.77 -16.37 3.54
C GLY A 24 2.45 -15.47 2.50
N PRO A 25 3.00 -16.07 1.43
CA PRO A 25 3.63 -15.32 0.36
C PRO A 25 2.62 -14.42 -0.36
N TRP A 26 3.12 -13.32 -0.94
CA TRP A 26 2.33 -12.52 -1.86
C TRP A 26 2.09 -13.28 -3.16
N THR A 27 0.84 -13.28 -3.62
CA THR A 27 0.40 -13.88 -4.87
C THR A 27 -0.22 -12.81 -5.78
N PRO A 28 0.06 -12.82 -7.10
CA PRO A 28 -0.57 -11.91 -8.03
C PRO A 28 -2.09 -12.06 -8.03
N ALA A 29 -2.81 -10.93 -7.97
CA ALA A 29 -4.26 -10.92 -8.04
C ALA A 29 -4.71 -11.19 -9.48
N ALA A 30 -5.14 -12.42 -9.75
CA ALA A 30 -5.62 -12.81 -11.07
C ALA A 30 -6.94 -12.08 -11.42
N GLY A 31 -7.01 -11.52 -12.62
CA GLY A 31 -8.24 -10.91 -13.15
C GLY A 31 -8.62 -9.55 -12.56
N ALA A 32 -7.76 -8.93 -11.74
CA ALA A 32 -8.03 -7.60 -11.20
C ALA A 32 -8.07 -6.53 -12.30
N THR A 33 -9.18 -5.82 -12.40
CA THR A 33 -9.37 -4.71 -13.33
C THR A 33 -9.10 -3.37 -12.64
N CYS A 34 -8.78 -2.35 -13.45
CA CYS A 34 -8.68 -0.99 -12.94
C CYS A 34 -10.07 -0.45 -12.58
N SER A 35 -10.21 0.22 -11.43
CA SER A 35 -11.50 0.75 -10.98
C SER A 35 -11.99 1.99 -11.76
N ASP A 36 -11.10 2.69 -12.44
CA ASP A 36 -11.41 3.80 -13.37
C ASP A 36 -10.42 3.76 -14.54
N ASP A 37 -10.86 3.96 -15.77
CA ASP A 37 -10.06 3.76 -16.97
C ASP A 37 -9.28 5.02 -17.41
N CYS A 38 -9.39 6.13 -16.65
CA CYS A 38 -8.78 7.40 -17.01
C CYS A 38 -8.21 8.19 -15.81
N GLY A 39 -7.35 9.16 -16.12
CA GLY A 39 -6.87 10.21 -15.23
C GLY A 39 -5.88 9.78 -14.16
N TYR A 40 -5.41 8.52 -14.15
CA TYR A 40 -4.82 7.88 -12.97
C TYR A 40 -5.74 7.91 -11.74
N CYS A 41 -7.06 7.87 -11.98
CA CYS A 41 -8.07 7.88 -10.90
C CYS A 41 -8.41 6.47 -10.40
N GLY A 42 -8.00 5.43 -11.13
CA GLY A 42 -8.30 4.05 -10.81
C GLY A 42 -7.25 3.41 -9.92
N LEU A 43 -7.68 2.44 -9.12
CA LEU A 43 -6.80 1.51 -8.40
C LEU A 43 -7.00 0.10 -8.95
N LYS A 44 -5.91 -0.66 -9.02
CA LYS A 44 -5.91 -2.07 -9.39
C LYS A 44 -5.25 -2.87 -8.28
N LEU A 45 -5.92 -3.90 -7.81
CA LEU A 45 -5.35 -4.89 -6.90
C LEU A 45 -4.25 -5.66 -7.65
N THR A 46 -3.01 -5.67 -7.15
CA THR A 46 -1.88 -6.33 -7.82
C THR A 46 -1.42 -7.57 -7.10
N MET A 47 -1.44 -7.56 -5.77
CA MET A 47 -1.01 -8.69 -4.95
C MET A 47 -1.98 -8.92 -3.79
N THR A 48 -2.17 -10.19 -3.45
CA THR A 48 -2.89 -10.64 -2.25
C THR A 48 -2.04 -11.57 -1.43
N ARG A 49 -2.29 -11.68 -0.14
CA ARG A 49 -1.71 -12.71 0.71
C ARG A 49 -2.73 -13.14 1.76
N THR A 50 -2.58 -14.36 2.24
CA THR A 50 -3.44 -14.93 3.28
C THR A 50 -2.68 -15.09 4.58
N CYS A 51 -3.41 -15.05 5.69
CA CYS A 51 -2.89 -15.34 7.02
C CYS A 51 -3.36 -16.72 7.44
N ASP A 52 -2.47 -17.53 8.02
CA ASP A 52 -2.82 -18.89 8.45
C ASP A 52 -3.92 -18.89 9.51
N VAL A 53 -3.96 -17.86 10.36
CA VAL A 53 -5.05 -17.63 11.32
C VAL A 53 -5.73 -16.28 11.02
N PRO A 54 -6.97 -16.28 10.52
CA PRO A 54 -7.70 -15.06 10.18
C PRO A 54 -7.69 -14.02 11.32
N GLY A 55 -7.34 -12.78 11.00
CA GLY A 55 -7.33 -11.66 11.94
C GLY A 55 -6.15 -11.62 12.93
N LYS A 56 -5.17 -12.52 12.81
CA LYS A 56 -4.00 -12.55 13.70
C LYS A 56 -2.70 -12.02 13.09
N CYS A 57 -2.64 -11.86 11.77
CA CYS A 57 -1.52 -11.19 11.11
C CYS A 57 -1.73 -9.66 11.10
N SER A 58 -0.67 -8.92 11.40
CA SER A 58 -0.68 -7.44 11.35
C SER A 58 -0.31 -6.91 9.97
N GLY A 59 -0.93 -5.82 9.54
CA GLY A 59 -0.69 -5.16 8.26
C GLY A 59 -1.70 -5.52 7.17
N VAL A 60 -1.42 -5.09 5.94
CA VAL A 60 -2.35 -5.22 4.81
C VAL A 60 -2.30 -6.62 4.20
N ALA A 61 -3.46 -7.14 3.77
CA ALA A 61 -3.57 -8.40 3.02
C ALA A 61 -3.50 -8.19 1.50
N GLN A 62 -3.50 -6.94 1.04
CA GLN A 62 -3.70 -6.54 -0.35
C GLN A 62 -2.77 -5.38 -0.71
N MET A 63 -2.24 -5.39 -1.93
CA MET A 63 -1.48 -4.28 -2.52
C MET A 63 -2.21 -3.74 -3.74
N TYR A 64 -2.20 -2.42 -3.87
CA TYR A 64 -2.86 -1.71 -4.95
C TYR A 64 -1.86 -0.83 -5.69
N GLU A 65 -2.09 -0.65 -6.98
CA GLU A 65 -1.39 0.31 -7.84
C GLU A 65 -2.39 1.22 -8.54
N GLU A 66 -1.98 2.46 -8.79
CA GLU A 66 -2.75 3.42 -9.58
C GLU A 66 -2.74 3.02 -11.07
N CYS A 67 -3.85 3.25 -11.76
CA CYS A 67 -4.04 2.84 -13.15
C CYS A 67 -5.00 3.78 -13.89
N GLY A 68 -5.09 3.59 -15.22
CA GLY A 68 -5.91 4.44 -16.08
C GLY A 68 -5.18 5.72 -16.53
N ALA A 69 -3.97 5.60 -17.09
CA ALA A 69 -3.12 6.74 -17.45
C ALA A 69 -3.74 7.71 -18.48
N LYS A 70 -4.66 7.21 -19.32
CA LYS A 70 -5.32 7.99 -20.36
C LYS A 70 -6.06 9.18 -19.76
N MET A 71 -5.94 10.35 -20.37
CA MET A 71 -6.66 11.54 -19.91
C MET A 71 -8.18 11.32 -19.89
N CYS A 72 -8.83 11.71 -18.79
CA CYS A 72 -10.29 11.75 -18.73
C CYS A 72 -10.86 12.83 -19.64
N ARG A 73 -12.07 12.58 -20.13
CA ARG A 73 -12.87 13.58 -20.86
C ARG A 73 -13.77 14.35 -19.89
N PHE A 74 -14.18 15.54 -20.31
CA PHE A 74 -15.22 16.30 -19.62
C PHE A 74 -16.48 15.42 -19.40
N PRO A 75 -17.15 15.50 -18.24
CA PRO A 75 -16.98 16.46 -17.14
C PRO A 75 -15.98 16.04 -16.05
N LYS A 76 -15.35 14.86 -16.16
CA LYS A 76 -14.33 14.45 -15.20
C LYS A 76 -13.11 15.37 -15.31
N LYS A 77 -12.40 15.58 -14.20
CA LYS A 77 -11.08 16.22 -14.22
C LYS A 77 -10.16 15.39 -15.11
N THR A 78 -9.42 16.05 -16.01
CA THR A 78 -8.54 15.38 -16.98
C THR A 78 -7.55 14.42 -16.33
N CYS A 79 -6.96 14.80 -15.20
CA CYS A 79 -6.07 13.98 -14.37
C CYS A 79 -6.46 14.12 -12.89
N CYS A 80 -6.30 13.03 -12.13
CA CYS A 80 -6.52 12.99 -10.70
C CYS A 80 -5.39 13.69 -9.91
N PRO A 81 -5.60 14.00 -8.61
CA PRO A 81 -4.59 14.63 -7.77
C PRO A 81 -3.26 13.86 -7.81
N GLY A 82 -2.15 14.59 -7.81
CA GLY A 82 -0.82 13.99 -8.01
C GLY A 82 -0.39 13.85 -9.47
N TYR A 83 -1.32 14.01 -10.43
CA TYR A 83 -1.07 13.87 -11.86
C TYR A 83 -1.40 15.12 -12.68
N GLU A 84 -0.70 15.30 -13.80
CA GLU A 84 -0.93 16.38 -14.76
C GLU A 84 -0.79 15.88 -16.20
N LYS A 85 -1.29 16.65 -17.18
CA LYS A 85 -1.13 16.32 -18.59
C LYS A 85 0.34 16.38 -18.98
N GLY A 86 0.92 15.24 -19.33
CA GLY A 86 2.28 15.11 -19.84
C GLY A 86 2.31 14.64 -21.28
N GLN A 87 3.35 15.02 -22.01
CA GLN A 87 3.62 14.50 -23.35
C GLN A 87 4.45 13.21 -23.24
N LEU A 88 4.00 12.16 -23.91
CA LEU A 88 4.74 10.89 -23.97
C LEU A 88 6.00 11.03 -24.86
N PRO A 89 7.03 10.20 -24.62
CA PRO A 89 8.22 10.17 -25.46
C PRO A 89 7.89 10.01 -26.95
N ASN A 90 8.74 10.54 -27.81
CA ASN A 90 8.65 10.41 -29.27
C ASN A 90 7.32 10.93 -29.88
N GLY A 91 6.59 11.81 -29.17
CA GLY A 91 5.34 12.37 -29.68
C GLY A 91 4.17 11.39 -29.72
N ALA A 92 4.21 10.32 -28.91
CA ALA A 92 3.17 9.29 -28.85
C ALA A 92 1.80 9.79 -28.31
N GLY A 93 1.70 11.06 -27.94
CA GLY A 93 0.47 11.70 -27.49
C GLY A 93 0.58 12.27 -26.08
N PHE A 94 -0.55 12.37 -25.42
CA PHE A 94 -0.68 12.92 -24.08
C PHE A 94 -1.37 11.94 -23.14
N GLU A 95 -0.81 11.79 -21.95
CA GLU A 95 -1.38 11.02 -20.85
C GLU A 95 -1.23 11.79 -19.55
N CYS A 96 -1.88 11.33 -18.50
CA CYS A 96 -1.61 11.85 -17.17
C CYS A 96 -0.25 11.30 -16.71
N VAL A 97 0.63 12.16 -16.22
CA VAL A 97 1.94 11.80 -15.68
C VAL A 97 2.05 12.35 -14.26
N ALA A 98 2.88 11.71 -13.43
CA ALA A 98 3.10 12.18 -12.07
C ALA A 98 3.64 13.62 -12.10
N LYS A 99 3.04 14.50 -11.31
CA LYS A 99 3.51 15.88 -11.16
C LYS A 99 4.95 15.86 -10.67
N ALA A 100 5.83 16.61 -11.33
CA ALA A 100 7.20 16.75 -10.87
C ALA A 100 7.19 17.38 -9.47
N ILE A 101 7.73 16.67 -8.48
CA ILE A 101 7.99 17.24 -7.16
C ILE A 101 9.19 18.17 -7.31
N ILE A 102 8.97 19.40 -7.79
CA ILE A 102 10.04 20.40 -7.81
C ILE A 102 10.36 20.70 -6.34
N PRO A 103 11.56 20.37 -5.83
CA PRO A 103 11.93 20.77 -4.48
C PRO A 103 11.85 22.30 -4.42
N LEU A 104 11.19 22.82 -3.38
CA LEU A 104 10.87 24.25 -3.16
C LEU A 104 12.08 25.20 -3.32
N ARG A 105 13.30 24.68 -3.35
CA ARG A 105 14.54 25.44 -3.53
C ARG A 105 14.80 25.96 -4.95
N LYS A 106 14.03 25.55 -5.96
CA LYS A 106 14.26 25.97 -7.38
C LYS A 106 13.32 27.06 -7.89
N ARG A 107 12.44 27.61 -7.04
CA ARG A 107 11.55 28.74 -7.37
C ARG A 107 12.17 30.07 -6.91
N MET A 108 13.32 30.43 -7.48
CA MET A 108 13.87 31.78 -7.40
C MET A 108 14.55 32.10 -8.73
N ILE A 109 13.76 32.60 -9.68
CA ILE A 109 14.16 33.55 -10.73
C ILE A 109 12.97 34.51 -10.88
#